data_AF-A0A1C7MFK6-F1
#
_entry.id   AF-A0A1C7MFK6-F1
#
_cell.length_a   1.000
_cell.length_b   1.000
_cell.length_c   1.000
_cell.angle_alpha   90.00
_cell.angle_beta   90.00
_cell.angle_gamma   90.00
#
_symmetry.space_group_name_H-M   'P 1'
#
loop_
_entity.id
_entity.type
_entity.pdbx_description
1 polymer ?
#
loop_
_entity_poly.entity_id
_entity_poly.type
_entity_poly.pdbx_seq_one_letter_code
_entity_poly.pdbx_strand_id
1 'polypeptide(L)'
;MDRPSAQMQTPEMQMRSADDTDSIEVGIRRMFSCPFSCSRTIISKGSITGSGKEQDCEYEDNIQRSLTEALLFRAHELEQRLAFYEGLDLEASAYGLSGSNSTLGLMAPTPHQHLLPNTNSTHLDMQHTGTFSTEAAELPLSTWLCPSPALDVHLMADLTAPNELAEFRLLFLKHHAQLGLRLPPHKIKAVLAGDLTGTSIHPVMVYLSQAMGIYLWQDQRRTKVCAANESVQLQALFEALGTGPDYVTQIEVHCLLAIYLLLKREMIEGREQLVSAAEVAMRRGFQFMLNYINPVWPSHEVTPSWQDEEYISALSELFYLDQCATIVFEYPQLLSAEFEQQFKTLHTRKISARWTNILLDQGAGNIEPSSAQSQWYAEYWLLLEEVSQHVANLSPSMLKLIFQHEREAANGFKLSMIISLTASAELHRLLPHHHTESRQKCLDVVLEIVGITKGFTDEDYILLDPILGVCWTMVAKILHQESKDPLDRASGIHWGTALSIIASTAIKLGRSLPFMEGPVAAISSAIQEVGITSID
;
A
#
# COMPACT_ATOMS: atom_id res chain seq x y z
N MET A 1 76.08 21.53 -19.52
CA MET A 1 75.77 21.34 -20.95
C MET A 1 74.37 20.81 -21.00
N ASP A 2 73.45 21.77 -20.92
CA ASP A 2 72.01 21.58 -20.80
C ASP A 2 71.40 21.40 -22.18
N ARG A 3 70.48 20.43 -22.30
CA ARG A 3 69.44 20.42 -23.33
C ARG A 3 68.11 20.07 -22.66
N PRO A 4 67.09 20.94 -22.76
CA PRO A 4 65.79 20.70 -22.15
C PRO A 4 64.85 19.96 -23.12
N SER A 5 64.04 19.08 -22.57
CA SER A 5 62.93 18.40 -23.25
C SER A 5 61.70 19.32 -23.22
N ALA A 6 61.14 19.60 -24.39
CA ALA A 6 59.97 20.44 -24.58
C ALA A 6 58.68 19.74 -24.12
N GLN A 7 57.91 20.42 -23.26
CA GLN A 7 56.52 20.11 -22.95
C GLN A 7 55.62 20.56 -24.09
N MET A 8 54.76 19.66 -24.56
CA MET A 8 53.73 19.93 -25.56
C MET A 8 52.45 20.33 -24.83
N GLN A 9 52.13 21.63 -24.84
CA GLN A 9 50.86 22.18 -24.36
C GLN A 9 49.77 21.94 -25.41
N THR A 10 48.66 21.32 -25.01
CA THR A 10 47.40 21.30 -25.75
C THR A 10 46.61 22.59 -25.48
N PRO A 11 45.96 23.19 -26.49
CA PRO A 11 45.33 24.50 -26.34
C PRO A 11 43.94 24.40 -25.69
N GLU A 12 43.75 25.19 -24.64
CA GLU A 12 42.43 25.58 -24.11
C GLU A 12 41.62 26.29 -25.21
N MET A 13 40.49 25.68 -25.58
CA MET A 13 39.50 26.31 -26.44
C MET A 13 38.54 27.11 -25.56
N GLN A 14 38.83 28.40 -25.38
CA GLN A 14 37.90 29.39 -24.86
C GLN A 14 36.70 29.52 -25.81
N MET A 15 35.53 29.04 -25.40
CA MET A 15 34.27 29.45 -26.02
C MET A 15 33.70 30.65 -25.27
N ARG A 16 33.64 31.76 -26.01
CA ARG A 16 33.12 33.05 -25.61
C ARG A 16 31.61 32.98 -25.35
N SER A 17 31.23 33.79 -24.37
CA SER A 17 29.89 34.30 -24.12
C SER A 17 29.25 34.91 -25.38
N ALA A 18 27.98 34.60 -25.59
CA ALA A 18 27.06 35.46 -26.31
C ALA A 18 25.77 35.56 -25.47
N ASP A 19 25.59 36.73 -24.90
CA ASP A 19 24.30 37.27 -24.47
C ASP A 19 23.37 37.47 -25.68
N ASP A 20 22.09 37.68 -25.37
CA ASP A 20 20.98 38.09 -26.23
C ASP A 20 20.13 36.99 -26.87
N THR A 21 19.21 36.45 -26.05
CA THR A 21 17.81 36.27 -26.43
C THR A 21 16.90 36.39 -25.20
N ASP A 22 16.67 37.63 -24.78
CA ASP A 22 15.52 38.02 -23.97
C ASP A 22 14.27 38.07 -24.86
N SER A 23 13.29 37.22 -24.59
CA SER A 23 11.84 37.49 -24.59
C SER A 23 11.04 36.22 -24.92
N ILE A 24 10.02 35.97 -24.07
CA ILE A 24 8.92 34.99 -24.21
C ILE A 24 9.25 33.58 -23.68
N GLU A 25 9.14 33.40 -22.36
CA GLU A 25 8.39 32.30 -21.71
C GLU A 25 8.47 32.45 -20.18
N VAL A 26 7.70 33.40 -19.64
CA VAL A 26 7.35 33.44 -18.21
C VAL A 26 5.87 33.10 -18.12
N GLY A 27 5.56 31.83 -17.84
CA GLY A 27 4.15 31.44 -17.74
C GLY A 27 3.80 29.98 -17.54
N ILE A 28 4.63 29.13 -16.94
CA ILE A 28 4.18 27.89 -16.26
C ILE A 28 5.16 27.60 -15.10
N ARG A 29 4.97 28.26 -13.96
CA ARG A 29 5.57 27.87 -12.66
C ARG A 29 4.69 28.42 -11.54
N ARG A 30 3.84 27.55 -10.96
CA ARG A 30 3.18 27.59 -9.63
C ARG A 30 1.79 26.94 -9.68
N MET A 31 1.76 25.62 -9.76
CA MET A 31 0.63 24.73 -9.50
C MET A 31 1.34 23.38 -9.31
N PHE A 32 1.62 22.86 -8.12
CA PHE A 32 0.77 22.57 -6.97
C PHE A 32 1.60 22.67 -5.69
N SER A 33 1.14 23.43 -4.70
CA SER A 33 1.58 23.34 -3.30
C SER A 33 0.62 24.18 -2.47
N CYS A 34 -0.35 23.51 -1.83
CA CYS A 34 -1.10 24.10 -0.73
C CYS A 34 -1.42 22.98 0.27
N PRO A 35 -0.76 22.94 1.45
CA PRO A 35 -0.91 21.85 2.40
C PRO A 35 -1.80 22.29 3.56
N PHE A 36 -3.14 22.11 3.50
CA PHE A 36 -3.97 22.19 4.72
C PHE A 36 -5.20 21.28 4.62
N SER A 37 -5.14 20.15 5.34
CA SER A 37 -6.32 19.33 5.66
C SER A 37 -6.97 19.90 6.92
N CYS A 38 -8.17 20.45 6.79
CA CYS A 38 -9.03 20.90 7.89
C CYS A 38 -10.06 19.79 8.17
N SER A 39 -9.86 19.03 9.24
CA SER A 39 -10.81 18.00 9.68
C SER A 39 -12.03 18.65 10.35
N ARG A 40 -13.17 18.67 9.67
CA ARG A 40 -14.47 19.05 10.24
C ARG A 40 -14.95 18.00 11.23
N THR A 41 -15.17 18.38 12.50
CA THR A 41 -16.11 17.68 13.39
C THR A 41 -17.43 18.47 13.38
N ILE A 42 -18.49 17.88 12.81
CA ILE A 42 -19.85 18.45 12.90
C ILE A 42 -20.33 18.26 14.35
N ILE A 43 -20.09 19.25 15.20
CA ILE A 43 -20.73 19.35 16.51
C ILE A 43 -22.07 20.04 16.29
N SER A 44 -23.18 19.34 16.57
CA SER A 44 -24.50 19.93 16.49
C SER A 44 -24.59 21.14 17.44
N LYS A 45 -24.98 22.30 16.90
CA LYS A 45 -25.29 23.52 17.66
C LYS A 45 -26.41 23.24 18.66
N GLY A 46 -26.06 22.84 19.88
CA GLY A 46 -27.04 22.58 20.93
C GLY A 46 -26.53 22.65 22.37
N SER A 47 -25.22 22.65 22.62
CA SER A 47 -24.72 22.64 24.01
C SER A 47 -23.29 23.17 24.15
N ILE A 48 -23.04 24.44 23.84
CA ILE A 48 -21.80 25.14 24.24
C ILE A 48 -22.19 26.51 24.80
N THR A 49 -22.56 26.55 26.08
CA THR A 49 -22.66 27.80 26.87
C THR A 49 -21.89 27.68 28.19
N GLY A 50 -20.85 26.84 28.26
CA GLY A 50 -20.22 26.50 29.54
C GLY A 50 -18.68 26.54 29.63
N SER A 51 -17.93 26.70 28.53
CA SER A 51 -16.48 26.49 28.56
C SER A 51 -15.58 27.70 28.29
N GLY A 52 -16.13 28.91 28.07
CA GLY A 52 -15.32 30.15 28.02
C GLY A 52 -14.24 30.18 26.94
N LYS A 53 -14.40 29.42 25.84
CA LYS A 53 -13.49 29.39 24.67
C LYS A 53 -14.10 30.08 23.45
N GLU A 54 -14.65 31.28 23.60
CA GLU A 54 -15.22 32.02 22.47
C GLU A 54 -14.14 32.53 21.49
N GLN A 55 -12.91 32.75 21.96
CA GLN A 55 -11.83 33.28 21.11
C GLN A 55 -11.24 32.27 20.12
N ASP A 56 -11.32 30.97 20.40
CA ASP A 56 -10.79 29.93 19.49
C ASP A 56 -11.72 29.73 18.27
N CYS A 57 -13.02 30.05 18.38
CA CYS A 57 -13.96 29.97 17.25
C CYS A 57 -13.84 31.17 16.29
N GLU A 58 -13.48 32.36 16.78
CA GLU A 58 -13.36 33.57 15.95
C GLU A 58 -12.16 33.50 14.97
N TYR A 59 -11.14 32.70 15.31
CA TYR A 59 -10.00 32.44 14.43
C TYR A 59 -10.37 31.54 13.24
N GLU A 60 -11.22 30.52 13.44
CA GLU A 60 -11.67 29.65 12.35
C GLU A 60 -12.58 30.37 11.34
N ASP A 61 -13.47 31.26 11.80
CA ASP A 61 -14.39 32.00 10.93
C ASP A 61 -13.63 32.96 9.99
N ASN A 62 -12.54 33.59 10.46
CA ASN A 62 -11.72 34.48 9.63
C ASN A 62 -10.89 33.72 8.59
N ILE A 63 -10.42 32.51 8.91
CA ILE A 63 -9.72 31.64 7.94
C ILE A 63 -10.70 31.10 6.88
N GLN A 64 -11.89 30.68 7.29
CA GLN A 64 -12.92 30.22 6.35
C GLN A 64 -13.38 31.32 5.39
N ARG A 65 -13.50 32.55 5.89
CA ARG A 65 -13.80 33.72 5.07
C ARG A 65 -12.69 34.00 4.05
N SER A 66 -11.44 33.97 4.48
CA SER A 66 -10.28 34.16 3.60
C SER A 66 -10.16 33.08 2.52
N LEU A 67 -10.42 31.80 2.86
CA LEU A 67 -10.39 30.70 1.88
C LEU A 67 -11.52 30.81 0.86
N THR A 68 -12.73 31.18 1.31
CA THR A 68 -13.89 31.36 0.43
C THR A 68 -13.67 32.53 -0.53
N GLU A 69 -13.14 33.65 -0.04
CA GLU A 69 -12.78 34.80 -0.86
C GLU A 69 -11.67 34.46 -1.87
N ALA A 70 -10.66 33.69 -1.48
CA ALA A 70 -9.60 33.23 -2.39
C ALA A 70 -10.12 32.29 -3.49
N LEU A 71 -11.05 31.38 -3.16
CA LEU A 71 -11.68 30.49 -4.13
C LEU A 71 -12.59 31.25 -5.11
N LEU A 72 -13.36 32.22 -4.62
CA LEU A 72 -14.20 33.08 -5.46
C LEU A 72 -13.36 33.94 -6.40
N PHE A 73 -12.25 34.50 -5.92
CA PHE A 73 -11.33 35.27 -6.75
C PHE A 73 -10.74 34.42 -7.88
N ARG A 74 -10.32 33.18 -7.57
CA ARG A 74 -9.77 32.26 -8.57
C ARG A 74 -10.82 31.75 -9.56
N ALA A 75 -12.05 31.52 -9.13
CA ALA A 75 -13.15 31.19 -10.01
C ALA A 75 -13.39 32.32 -11.03
N HIS A 76 -13.40 33.57 -10.57
CA HIS A 76 -13.53 34.74 -11.44
C HIS A 76 -12.34 34.89 -12.41
N GLU A 77 -11.11 34.61 -11.98
CA GLU A 77 -9.93 34.62 -12.86
C GLU A 77 -10.04 33.56 -13.98
N LEU A 78 -10.49 32.35 -13.63
CA LEU A 78 -10.69 31.27 -14.60
C LEU A 78 -11.81 31.59 -15.58
N GLU A 79 -12.92 32.18 -15.12
CA GLU A 79 -14.01 32.65 -15.97
C GLU A 79 -13.53 33.73 -16.97
N GLN A 80 -12.70 34.67 -16.54
CA GLN A 80 -12.11 35.67 -17.45
C GLN A 80 -11.19 35.04 -18.50
N ARG A 81 -10.39 34.04 -18.11
CA ARG A 81 -9.52 33.32 -19.06
C ARG A 81 -10.35 32.50 -20.05
N LEU A 82 -11.42 31.84 -19.60
CA LEU A 82 -12.35 31.13 -20.46
C LEU A 82 -13.02 32.07 -21.46
N ALA A 83 -13.54 33.21 -21.01
CA ALA A 83 -14.14 34.22 -21.89
C ALA A 83 -13.15 34.75 -22.94
N PHE A 84 -11.87 34.88 -22.60
CA PHE A 84 -10.83 35.27 -23.55
C PHE A 84 -10.62 34.21 -24.65
N TYR A 85 -10.56 32.93 -24.30
CA TYR A 85 -10.39 31.86 -25.29
C TYR A 85 -11.65 31.64 -26.14
N GLU A 86 -12.85 31.74 -25.56
CA GLU A 86 -14.11 31.66 -26.31
C GLU A 86 -14.26 32.81 -27.32
N GLY A 87 -13.69 33.98 -27.03
CA GLY A 87 -13.63 35.10 -27.98
C GLY A 87 -12.72 34.84 -29.18
N LEU A 88 -11.62 34.12 -29.00
CA LEU A 88 -10.65 33.83 -30.07
C LEU A 88 -11.17 32.80 -31.08
N ASP A 89 -11.98 31.84 -30.64
CA ASP A 89 -12.59 30.83 -31.53
C ASP A 89 -13.58 31.45 -32.53
N LEU A 90 -14.24 32.55 -32.15
CA LEU A 90 -15.15 33.27 -33.04
C LEU A 90 -14.41 34.07 -34.12
N GLU A 91 -13.20 34.57 -33.84
CA GLU A 91 -12.37 35.25 -34.86
C GLU A 91 -11.67 34.26 -35.80
N ALA A 92 -11.24 33.10 -35.28
CA ALA A 92 -10.62 32.05 -36.11
C ALA A 92 -11.59 31.45 -37.14
N SER A 93 -12.89 31.40 -36.84
CA SER A 93 -13.92 30.93 -37.77
C SER A 93 -14.27 31.95 -38.87
N ALA A 94 -14.06 33.25 -38.64
CA ALA A 94 -14.40 34.31 -39.59
C ALA A 94 -13.44 34.42 -40.79
N TYR A 95 -12.22 33.87 -40.69
CA TYR A 95 -11.21 33.92 -41.76
C TYR A 95 -11.05 32.62 -42.57
N GLY A 96 -11.90 31.62 -42.31
CA GLY A 96 -11.85 30.30 -42.95
C GLY A 96 -12.82 30.10 -44.13
N LEU A 97 -12.83 31.00 -45.13
CA LEU A 97 -13.47 30.74 -46.41
C LEU A 97 -12.45 30.80 -47.55
N SER A 98 -12.14 29.63 -48.12
CA SER A 98 -12.04 29.36 -49.56
C SER A 98 -10.98 28.28 -49.84
N GLY A 99 -11.40 27.01 -49.89
CA GLY A 99 -10.51 25.89 -50.15
C GLY A 99 -11.21 24.61 -50.57
N SER A 100 -11.93 24.68 -51.70
CA SER A 100 -12.05 23.64 -52.74
C SER A 100 -12.40 22.19 -52.38
N ASN A 101 -13.60 21.82 -52.80
CA ASN A 101 -14.16 20.49 -53.02
C ASN A 101 -13.16 19.43 -53.55
N SER A 102 -13.25 18.19 -53.04
CA SER A 102 -12.94 16.96 -53.79
C SER A 102 -13.71 15.75 -53.24
N THR A 103 -14.86 15.51 -53.88
CA THR A 103 -15.40 14.23 -54.36
C THR A 103 -14.83 12.90 -53.82
N LEU A 104 -15.72 12.17 -53.13
CA LEU A 104 -16.12 10.77 -53.31
C LEU A 104 -15.12 9.78 -53.95
N GLY A 105 -14.75 8.76 -53.16
CA GLY A 105 -14.20 7.49 -53.63
C GLY A 105 -14.51 6.36 -52.64
N LEU A 106 -15.63 5.65 -52.87
CA LEU A 106 -15.90 4.35 -52.28
C LEU A 106 -14.83 3.35 -52.75
N MET A 107 -14.17 2.66 -51.81
CA MET A 107 -13.50 1.39 -52.10
C MET A 107 -13.99 0.31 -51.14
N ALA A 108 -14.47 -0.77 -51.76
CA ALA A 108 -14.94 -1.99 -51.14
C ALA A 108 -13.78 -2.80 -50.53
N PRO A 109 -14.04 -3.62 -49.49
CA PRO A 109 -13.05 -4.55 -48.97
C PRO A 109 -13.03 -5.86 -49.79
N THR A 110 -11.83 -6.25 -50.22
CA THR A 110 -11.49 -7.57 -50.77
C THR A 110 -11.39 -8.62 -49.65
N PRO A 111 -11.89 -9.86 -49.86
CA PRO A 111 -11.73 -10.94 -48.88
C PRO A 111 -10.46 -11.74 -49.19
N HIS A 112 -9.46 -11.67 -48.30
CA HIS A 112 -8.34 -12.62 -48.31
C HIS A 112 -8.63 -13.79 -47.36
N GLN A 113 -8.93 -14.94 -47.96
CA GLN A 113 -8.98 -16.24 -47.30
C GLN A 113 -7.55 -16.69 -46.97
N HIS A 114 -7.21 -16.83 -45.69
CA HIS A 114 -6.03 -17.57 -45.26
C HIS A 114 -6.44 -18.94 -44.76
N LEU A 115 -5.92 -19.95 -45.45
CA LEU A 115 -5.99 -21.37 -45.16
C LEU A 115 -5.26 -21.70 -43.85
N LEU A 116 -5.94 -22.39 -42.94
CA LEU A 116 -5.36 -23.06 -41.79
C LEU A 116 -4.58 -24.30 -42.25
N PRO A 117 -3.33 -24.53 -41.81
CA PRO A 117 -2.75 -25.85 -41.78
C PRO A 117 -3.22 -26.55 -40.50
N ASN A 118 -4.06 -27.56 -40.73
CA ASN A 118 -4.40 -28.61 -39.80
C ASN A 118 -3.17 -29.51 -39.59
N THR A 119 -2.61 -29.59 -38.39
CA THR A 119 -1.63 -30.62 -38.03
C THR A 119 -1.88 -31.14 -36.61
N ASN A 120 -2.67 -32.21 -36.56
CA ASN A 120 -2.42 -33.47 -35.84
C ASN A 120 -1.78 -33.38 -34.45
N SER A 121 -2.66 -33.53 -33.45
CA SER A 121 -2.39 -34.05 -32.12
C SER A 121 -1.68 -35.41 -32.17
N THR A 122 -0.40 -35.44 -31.80
CA THR A 122 0.28 -36.67 -31.37
C THR A 122 0.11 -36.85 -29.87
N HIS A 123 -0.78 -37.77 -29.54
CA HIS A 123 -0.96 -38.40 -28.25
C HIS A 123 0.34 -39.16 -27.88
N LEU A 124 1.10 -38.62 -26.93
CA LEU A 124 2.21 -39.33 -26.29
C LEU A 124 1.74 -39.79 -24.91
N ASP A 125 1.44 -41.08 -24.83
CA ASP A 125 1.37 -41.87 -23.61
C ASP A 125 2.71 -41.77 -22.88
N MET A 126 2.71 -41.18 -21.68
CA MET A 126 3.83 -41.28 -20.76
C MET A 126 3.33 -41.91 -19.47
N GLN A 127 3.37 -43.24 -19.45
CA GLN A 127 3.19 -44.05 -18.25
C GLN A 127 4.39 -43.85 -17.33
N HIS A 128 4.23 -43.06 -16.27
CA HIS A 128 5.08 -43.15 -15.09
C HIS A 128 4.25 -43.63 -13.91
N THR A 129 4.29 -44.95 -13.69
CA THR A 129 4.00 -45.56 -12.39
C THR A 129 5.12 -45.19 -11.42
N GLY A 130 4.94 -44.09 -10.72
CA GLY A 130 5.73 -43.70 -9.55
C GLY A 130 4.81 -43.60 -8.34
N THR A 131 4.58 -44.72 -7.66
CA THR A 131 4.00 -44.75 -6.31
C THR A 131 4.93 -44.01 -5.36
N PHE A 132 4.71 -42.71 -5.18
CA PHE A 132 5.22 -41.98 -4.03
C PHE A 132 4.16 -42.07 -2.92
N SER A 133 4.44 -42.91 -1.93
CA SER A 133 3.76 -42.83 -0.63
C SER A 133 4.03 -41.45 -0.05
N THR A 134 2.99 -40.63 0.01
CA THR A 134 3.01 -39.37 0.74
C THR A 134 2.86 -39.71 2.21
N GLU A 135 3.98 -39.94 2.90
CA GLU A 135 4.02 -39.76 4.35
C GLU A 135 3.70 -38.29 4.61
N ALA A 136 2.49 -38.03 5.10
CA ALA A 136 2.14 -36.72 5.64
C ALA A 136 3.13 -36.45 6.77
N ALA A 137 4.01 -35.46 6.55
CA ALA A 137 4.84 -34.92 7.61
C ALA A 137 3.91 -34.36 8.68
N GLU A 138 3.73 -35.13 9.76
CA GLU A 138 3.16 -34.64 11.01
C GLU A 138 4.07 -33.50 11.50
N LEU A 139 3.63 -32.26 11.32
CA LEU A 139 4.32 -31.08 11.84
C LEU A 139 4.47 -31.21 13.36
N PRO A 140 5.63 -30.88 13.95
CA PRO A 140 5.87 -31.02 15.37
C PRO A 140 5.18 -29.88 16.14
N LEU A 141 3.87 -30.00 16.34
CA LEU A 141 3.06 -29.16 17.24
C LEU A 141 3.29 -29.51 18.73
N SER A 142 4.38 -30.22 19.05
CA SER A 142 4.61 -30.87 20.34
C SER A 142 4.99 -29.92 21.49
N THR A 143 5.17 -28.62 21.25
CA THR A 143 5.53 -27.66 22.31
C THR A 143 4.32 -27.08 23.07
N TRP A 144 3.08 -27.29 22.59
CA TRP A 144 1.87 -26.78 23.26
C TRP A 144 1.19 -27.81 24.18
N LEU A 145 1.77 -29.00 24.34
CA LEU A 145 1.28 -30.03 25.26
C LEU A 145 1.73 -29.72 26.69
N CYS A 146 1.14 -28.68 27.31
CA CYS A 146 1.06 -28.68 28.77
C CYS A 146 0.22 -29.89 29.21
N PRO A 147 0.64 -30.65 30.24
CA PRO A 147 -0.15 -31.77 30.75
C PRO A 147 -1.50 -31.22 31.19
N SER A 148 -2.56 -31.69 30.54
CA SER A 148 -3.94 -31.27 30.76
C SER A 148 -4.27 -31.37 32.26
N PRO A 149 -4.39 -30.26 33.01
CA PRO A 149 -5.16 -30.33 34.24
C PRO A 149 -6.57 -30.73 33.77
N ALA A 150 -7.17 -31.75 34.39
CA ALA A 150 -8.57 -32.05 34.18
C ALA A 150 -9.39 -30.84 34.66
N LEU A 151 -9.46 -29.81 33.82
CA LEU A 151 -10.18 -28.58 34.07
C LEU A 151 -11.64 -28.93 33.80
N ASP A 152 -12.44 -28.80 34.85
CA ASP A 152 -13.88 -29.06 34.80
C ASP A 152 -14.52 -28.16 33.74
N VAL A 153 -14.90 -28.76 32.60
CA VAL A 153 -15.48 -28.09 31.42
C VAL A 153 -16.74 -27.30 31.81
N HIS A 154 -17.41 -27.67 32.90
CA HIS A 154 -18.57 -26.97 33.42
C HIS A 154 -18.26 -25.61 34.07
N LEU A 155 -17.04 -25.37 34.58
CA LEU A 155 -16.66 -24.09 35.18
C LEU A 155 -16.27 -23.02 34.16
N MET A 156 -15.84 -23.43 32.95
CA MET A 156 -15.55 -22.50 31.84
C MET A 156 -16.82 -22.07 31.10
N ALA A 157 -17.85 -22.91 31.07
CA ALA A 157 -19.12 -22.63 30.39
C ALA A 157 -19.91 -21.46 31.04
N ASP A 158 -19.75 -21.22 32.35
CA ASP A 158 -20.40 -20.10 33.05
C ASP A 158 -19.68 -18.76 32.88
N LEU A 159 -18.44 -18.74 32.36
CA LEU A 159 -17.60 -17.54 32.30
C LEU A 159 -17.68 -16.78 30.98
N THR A 160 -18.37 -17.31 29.96
CA THR A 160 -18.62 -16.58 28.71
C THR A 160 -20.10 -16.51 28.45
N ALA A 161 -20.72 -15.40 28.82
CA ALA A 161 -22.05 -15.11 28.33
C ALA A 161 -21.99 -15.16 26.78
N PRO A 162 -22.82 -15.96 26.08
CA PRO A 162 -22.78 -16.09 24.63
C PRO A 162 -22.82 -14.74 23.87
N ASN A 163 -23.37 -13.71 24.53
CA ASN A 163 -23.40 -12.33 24.05
C ASN A 163 -22.01 -11.70 23.90
N GLU A 164 -21.02 -12.06 24.72
CA GLU A 164 -19.65 -11.51 24.65
C GLU A 164 -18.94 -11.99 23.39
N LEU A 165 -19.10 -13.26 23.02
CA LEU A 165 -18.50 -13.81 21.82
C LEU A 165 -19.03 -13.12 20.55
N ALA A 166 -20.28 -12.67 20.56
CA ALA A 166 -20.85 -11.91 19.44
C ALA A 166 -20.18 -10.53 19.28
N GLU A 167 -19.84 -9.85 20.39
CA GLU A 167 -19.10 -8.58 20.36
C GLU A 167 -17.70 -8.77 19.75
N PHE A 168 -16.99 -9.84 20.12
CA PHE A 168 -15.67 -10.14 19.55
C PHE A 168 -15.72 -10.41 18.04
N ARG A 169 -16.71 -11.19 17.58
CA ARG A 169 -16.90 -11.44 16.14
C ARG A 169 -17.24 -10.18 15.38
N LEU A 170 -18.08 -9.30 15.95
CA LEU A 170 -18.38 -8.00 15.37
C LEU A 170 -17.13 -7.13 15.26
N LEU A 171 -16.29 -7.11 16.30
CA LEU A 171 -15.05 -6.36 16.30
C LEU A 171 -14.07 -6.89 15.24
N PHE A 172 -13.91 -8.20 15.12
CA PHE A 172 -13.14 -8.80 14.04
C PHE A 172 -13.68 -8.40 12.66
N LEU A 173 -14.98 -8.53 12.43
CA LEU A 173 -15.61 -8.17 11.15
C LEU A 173 -15.51 -6.66 10.86
N LYS A 174 -15.39 -5.80 11.88
CA LYS A 174 -15.11 -4.39 11.68
C LYS A 174 -13.74 -4.14 11.03
N HIS A 175 -12.78 -5.03 11.28
CA HIS A 175 -11.37 -4.90 10.88
C HIS A 175 -10.91 -5.92 9.84
N HIS A 176 -11.75 -6.89 9.45
CA HIS A 176 -11.35 -8.01 8.57
C HIS A 176 -10.69 -7.57 7.25
N ALA A 177 -11.18 -6.50 6.63
CA ALA A 177 -10.61 -5.98 5.38
C ALA A 177 -9.19 -5.39 5.57
N GLN A 178 -8.89 -4.85 6.75
CA GLN A 178 -7.54 -4.38 7.09
C GLN A 178 -6.58 -5.54 7.34
N LEU A 179 -7.11 -6.71 7.69
CA LEU A 179 -6.37 -7.96 7.89
C LEU A 179 -6.26 -8.79 6.59
N GLY A 180 -6.52 -8.19 5.43
CA GLY A 180 -6.42 -8.86 4.13
C GLY A 180 -7.53 -9.86 3.80
N LEU A 181 -8.52 -10.02 4.70
CA LEU A 181 -9.59 -10.99 4.54
C LEU A 181 -10.75 -10.39 3.75
N ARG A 182 -11.19 -11.08 2.68
CA ARG A 182 -12.37 -10.70 1.90
C ARG A 182 -13.41 -11.81 1.94
N LEU A 183 -14.41 -11.63 2.80
CA LEU A 183 -15.50 -12.61 2.93
C LEU A 183 -16.71 -12.21 2.07
N PRO A 184 -17.35 -13.17 1.38
CA PRO A 184 -18.64 -12.93 0.75
C PRO A 184 -19.73 -12.66 1.81
N PRO A 185 -20.81 -11.93 1.46
CA PRO A 185 -21.82 -11.48 2.42
C PRO A 185 -22.48 -12.61 3.24
N HIS A 186 -22.61 -13.81 2.68
CA HIS A 186 -23.18 -14.95 3.40
C HIS A 186 -22.21 -15.52 4.46
N LYS A 187 -20.90 -15.56 4.18
CA LYS A 187 -19.87 -15.94 5.16
C LYS A 187 -19.79 -14.91 6.30
N ILE A 188 -19.88 -13.61 6.00
CA ILE A 188 -19.95 -12.55 7.03
C ILE A 188 -21.13 -12.78 7.99
N LYS A 189 -22.33 -13.05 7.46
CA LYS A 189 -23.51 -13.36 8.27
C LYS A 189 -23.33 -14.62 9.12
N ALA A 190 -22.71 -15.66 8.56
CA ALA A 190 -22.41 -16.90 9.26
C ALA A 190 -21.42 -16.69 10.41
N VAL A 191 -20.35 -15.92 10.20
CA VAL A 191 -19.42 -15.51 11.26
C VAL A 191 -20.15 -14.74 12.35
N LEU A 192 -20.92 -13.72 12.00
CA LEU A 192 -21.64 -12.91 12.98
C LEU A 192 -22.60 -13.77 13.84
N ALA A 193 -23.31 -14.70 13.20
CA ALA A 193 -24.21 -15.65 13.86
C ALA A 193 -23.49 -16.71 14.71
N GLY A 194 -22.17 -16.88 14.56
CA GLY A 194 -21.43 -17.96 15.19
C GLY A 194 -21.81 -19.33 14.63
N ASP A 195 -22.02 -19.43 13.31
CA ASP A 195 -22.42 -20.67 12.62
C ASP A 195 -21.30 -21.71 12.66
N LEU A 196 -21.45 -22.71 13.55
CA LEU A 196 -20.53 -23.85 13.66
C LEU A 196 -20.98 -25.08 12.85
N THR A 197 -22.00 -24.96 12.00
CA THR A 197 -22.53 -26.10 11.24
C THR A 197 -21.62 -26.55 10.09
N GLY A 198 -20.71 -25.69 9.64
CA GLY A 198 -19.89 -25.93 8.44
C GLY A 198 -20.63 -25.71 7.12
N THR A 199 -21.90 -25.29 7.15
CA THR A 199 -22.71 -25.18 5.92
C THR A 199 -22.35 -23.94 5.10
N SER A 200 -22.26 -22.77 5.77
CA SER A 200 -21.98 -21.49 5.10
C SER A 200 -20.51 -21.09 5.22
N ILE A 201 -19.88 -21.46 6.33
CA ILE A 201 -18.47 -21.19 6.61
C ILE A 201 -17.92 -22.33 7.47
N HIS A 202 -16.64 -22.66 7.30
CA HIS A 202 -15.99 -23.66 8.12
C HIS A 202 -15.84 -23.15 9.58
N PRO A 203 -16.08 -23.97 10.62
CA PRO A 203 -16.03 -23.53 12.02
C PRO A 203 -14.71 -22.86 12.44
N VAL A 204 -13.59 -23.26 11.82
CA VAL A 204 -12.27 -22.67 12.03
C VAL A 204 -12.27 -21.14 11.91
N MET A 205 -13.03 -20.57 10.97
CA MET A 205 -13.10 -19.12 10.76
C MET A 205 -13.89 -18.43 11.87
N VAL A 206 -14.89 -19.11 12.44
CA VAL A 206 -15.65 -18.58 13.58
C VAL A 206 -14.75 -18.51 14.80
N TYR A 207 -14.01 -19.59 15.12
CA TYR A 207 -13.08 -19.59 16.24
C TYR A 207 -11.95 -18.58 16.06
N LEU A 208 -11.39 -18.45 14.86
CA LEU A 208 -10.41 -17.42 14.53
C LEU A 208 -10.96 -16.00 14.73
N SER A 209 -12.18 -15.73 14.25
CA SER A 209 -12.80 -14.42 14.44
C SER A 209 -13.01 -14.08 15.91
N GLN A 210 -13.31 -15.08 16.75
CA GLN A 210 -13.46 -14.92 18.19
C GLN A 210 -12.10 -14.69 18.86
N ALA A 211 -11.08 -15.49 18.56
CA ALA A 211 -9.74 -15.32 19.11
C ALA A 211 -9.15 -13.94 18.76
N MET A 212 -9.19 -13.57 17.47
CA MET A 212 -8.73 -12.26 17.02
C MET A 212 -9.57 -11.12 17.61
N GLY A 213 -10.90 -11.28 17.67
CA GLY A 213 -11.79 -10.29 18.28
C GLY A 213 -11.52 -10.09 19.78
N ILE A 214 -11.22 -11.17 20.52
CA ILE A 214 -10.80 -11.11 21.92
C ILE A 214 -9.51 -10.32 22.05
N TYR A 215 -8.51 -10.60 21.20
CA TYR A 215 -7.24 -9.87 21.20
C TYR A 215 -7.44 -8.37 20.95
N LEU A 216 -8.17 -8.01 19.89
CA LEU A 216 -8.43 -6.60 19.55
C LEU A 216 -9.16 -5.87 20.68
N TRP A 217 -10.13 -6.54 21.31
CA TRP A 217 -10.88 -5.98 22.42
C TRP A 217 -9.99 -5.76 23.65
N GLN A 218 -9.12 -6.73 23.97
CA GLN A 218 -8.17 -6.65 25.07
C GLN A 218 -7.21 -5.48 24.90
N ASP A 219 -6.67 -5.30 23.69
CA ASP A 219 -5.73 -4.22 23.39
C ASP A 219 -6.40 -2.84 23.44
N GLN A 220 -7.57 -2.68 22.81
CA GLN A 220 -8.35 -1.43 22.86
C GLN A 220 -8.66 -0.99 24.29
N ARG A 221 -8.94 -1.94 25.19
CA ARG A 221 -9.26 -1.66 26.60
C ARG A 221 -8.06 -1.76 27.54
N ARG A 222 -6.87 -2.09 27.02
CA ARG A 222 -5.63 -2.30 27.77
C ARG A 222 -5.82 -3.25 28.96
N THR A 223 -6.50 -4.37 28.72
CA THR A 223 -6.89 -5.35 29.75
C THR A 223 -6.58 -6.78 29.31
N LYS A 224 -6.45 -7.72 30.26
CA LYS A 224 -6.17 -9.15 30.02
C LYS A 224 -7.25 -10.08 30.56
N VAL A 225 -8.45 -9.56 30.85
CA VAL A 225 -9.52 -10.30 31.54
C VAL A 225 -10.01 -11.52 30.75
N CYS A 226 -9.87 -11.53 29.43
CA CYS A 226 -10.39 -12.59 28.55
C CYS A 226 -9.33 -13.60 28.07
N ALA A 227 -8.16 -13.69 28.73
CA ALA A 227 -7.08 -14.57 28.28
C ALA A 227 -7.47 -16.06 28.29
N ALA A 228 -8.27 -16.51 29.25
CA ALA A 228 -8.75 -17.90 29.29
C ALA A 228 -9.65 -18.22 28.07
N ASN A 229 -10.54 -17.29 27.72
CA ASN A 229 -11.43 -17.45 26.57
C ASN A 229 -10.63 -17.53 25.28
N GLU A 230 -9.63 -16.66 25.13
CA GLU A 230 -8.70 -16.66 23.99
C GLU A 230 -8.01 -18.01 23.81
N SER A 231 -7.46 -18.59 24.89
CA SER A 231 -6.85 -19.92 24.85
C SER A 231 -7.83 -21.02 24.44
N VAL A 232 -9.07 -20.98 24.96
CA VAL A 232 -10.12 -21.94 24.58
C VAL A 232 -10.48 -21.80 23.10
N GLN A 233 -10.60 -20.56 22.58
CA GLN A 233 -10.89 -20.34 21.16
C GLN A 233 -9.75 -20.80 20.26
N LEU A 234 -8.49 -20.55 20.65
CA LEU A 234 -7.32 -21.05 19.90
C LEU A 234 -7.25 -22.57 19.87
N GLN A 235 -7.53 -23.24 21.00
CA GLN A 235 -7.58 -24.69 21.04
C GLN A 235 -8.65 -25.25 20.08
N ALA A 236 -9.86 -24.69 20.14
CA ALA A 236 -10.96 -25.08 19.25
C ALA A 236 -10.65 -24.78 17.77
N LEU A 237 -9.93 -23.68 17.50
CA LEU A 237 -9.45 -23.32 16.17
C LEU A 237 -8.51 -24.39 15.62
N PHE A 238 -7.47 -24.79 16.35
CA PHE A 238 -6.52 -25.79 15.88
C PHE A 238 -7.16 -27.17 15.72
N GLU A 239 -8.10 -27.55 16.60
CA GLU A 239 -8.90 -28.77 16.43
C GLU A 239 -9.73 -28.72 15.14
N ALA A 240 -10.42 -27.60 14.89
CA ALA A 240 -11.17 -27.39 13.65
C ALA A 240 -10.28 -27.31 12.41
N LEU A 241 -9.07 -26.77 12.51
CA LEU A 241 -8.13 -26.77 11.39
C LEU A 241 -7.71 -28.20 11.01
N GLY A 242 -7.61 -29.10 12.00
CA GLY A 242 -7.36 -30.53 11.81
C GLY A 242 -8.46 -31.28 11.06
N THR A 243 -9.68 -30.76 10.96
CA THR A 243 -10.77 -31.39 10.19
C THR A 243 -10.62 -31.20 8.68
N GLY A 244 -9.64 -30.40 8.23
CA GLY A 244 -9.33 -30.18 6.82
C GLY A 244 -10.32 -29.25 6.12
N PRO A 245 -10.31 -27.93 6.41
CA PRO A 245 -11.09 -26.94 5.66
C PRO A 245 -10.72 -26.94 4.17
N ASP A 246 -11.50 -26.26 3.34
CA ASP A 246 -11.06 -26.03 1.96
C ASP A 246 -9.73 -25.23 1.94
N TYR A 247 -8.95 -25.39 0.87
CA TYR A 247 -7.59 -24.87 0.86
C TYR A 247 -7.51 -23.33 0.86
N VAL A 248 -8.53 -22.63 0.34
CA VAL A 248 -8.57 -21.16 0.39
C VAL A 248 -8.75 -20.73 1.84
N THR A 249 -9.72 -21.32 2.54
CA THR A 249 -9.91 -21.13 3.98
C THR A 249 -8.64 -21.50 4.78
N GLN A 250 -7.92 -22.58 4.42
CA GLN A 250 -6.65 -22.92 5.08
C GLN A 250 -5.59 -21.81 4.93
N ILE A 251 -5.41 -21.29 3.72
CA ILE A 251 -4.47 -20.20 3.44
C ILE A 251 -4.86 -18.95 4.25
N GLU A 252 -6.13 -18.57 4.22
CA GLU A 252 -6.65 -17.41 4.97
C GLU A 252 -6.44 -17.56 6.48
N VAL A 253 -6.77 -18.72 7.05
CA VAL A 253 -6.57 -19.01 8.47
C VAL A 253 -5.11 -18.91 8.86
N HIS A 254 -4.21 -19.51 8.08
CA HIS A 254 -2.77 -19.45 8.37
C HIS A 254 -2.21 -18.03 8.24
N CYS A 255 -2.65 -17.24 7.25
CA CYS A 255 -2.23 -15.83 7.12
C CYS A 255 -2.70 -15.00 8.33
N LEU A 256 -3.96 -15.16 8.74
CA LEU A 256 -4.52 -14.45 9.88
C LEU A 256 -3.94 -14.91 11.22
N LEU A 257 -3.61 -16.20 11.37
CA LEU A 257 -2.85 -16.69 12.52
C LEU A 257 -1.44 -16.12 12.54
N ALA A 258 -0.77 -16.00 11.38
CA ALA A 258 0.53 -15.35 11.31
C ALA A 258 0.45 -13.91 11.83
N ILE A 259 -0.53 -13.12 11.36
CA ILE A 259 -0.77 -11.75 11.86
C ILE A 259 -1.06 -11.75 13.36
N TYR A 260 -1.97 -12.62 13.84
CA TYR A 260 -2.31 -12.74 15.26
C TYR A 260 -1.07 -13.02 16.14
N LEU A 261 -0.23 -13.97 15.74
CA LEU A 261 0.97 -14.36 16.48
C LEU A 261 2.02 -13.24 16.44
N LEU A 262 2.19 -12.56 15.31
CA LEU A 262 3.06 -11.38 15.21
C LEU A 262 2.61 -10.25 16.14
N LEU A 263 1.30 -9.98 16.20
CA LEU A 263 0.70 -9.02 17.14
C LEU A 263 0.90 -9.44 18.61
N LYS A 264 0.93 -10.74 18.90
CA LYS A 264 1.28 -11.32 20.22
C LYS A 264 2.77 -11.37 20.50
N ARG A 265 3.63 -10.98 19.55
CA ARG A 265 5.10 -11.02 19.64
C ARG A 265 5.70 -12.43 19.56
N GLU A 266 4.94 -13.38 19.02
CA GLU A 266 5.32 -14.79 18.81
C GLU A 266 5.81 -14.94 17.36
N MET A 267 7.02 -14.42 17.09
CA MET A 267 7.53 -14.21 15.73
C MET A 267 7.81 -15.51 14.98
N ILE A 268 8.34 -16.50 15.70
CA ILE A 268 8.74 -17.79 15.11
C ILE A 268 7.47 -18.54 14.71
N GLU A 269 6.51 -18.61 15.62
CA GLU A 269 5.21 -19.25 15.44
C GLU A 269 4.44 -18.54 14.32
N GLY A 270 4.44 -17.21 14.30
CA GLY A 270 3.82 -16.44 13.22
C GLY A 270 4.43 -16.75 11.85
N ARG A 271 5.75 -16.88 11.78
CA ARG A 271 6.45 -17.29 10.56
C ARG A 271 6.11 -18.73 10.17
N GLU A 272 6.01 -19.66 11.12
CA GLU A 272 5.62 -21.05 10.85
C GLU A 272 4.21 -21.15 10.25
N GLN A 273 3.28 -20.31 10.69
CA GLN A 273 1.96 -20.22 10.06
C GLN A 273 2.05 -19.72 8.61
N LEU A 274 2.91 -18.72 8.34
CA LEU A 274 3.12 -18.24 6.98
C LEU A 274 3.77 -19.30 6.07
N VAL A 275 4.72 -20.09 6.59
CA VAL A 275 5.28 -21.26 5.89
C VAL A 275 4.18 -22.28 5.59
N SER A 276 3.30 -22.55 6.54
CA SER A 276 2.18 -23.48 6.36
C SER A 276 1.23 -23.00 5.25
N ALA A 277 0.91 -21.71 5.21
CA ALA A 277 0.12 -21.11 4.13
C ALA A 277 0.80 -21.26 2.76
N ALA A 278 2.10 -20.97 2.67
CA ALA A 278 2.90 -21.11 1.46
C ALA A 278 2.96 -22.57 0.98
N GLU A 279 3.11 -23.53 1.89
CA GLU A 279 3.06 -24.95 1.55
C GLU A 279 1.70 -25.38 1.01
N VAL A 280 0.59 -24.94 1.60
CA VAL A 280 -0.76 -25.22 1.08
C VAL A 280 -0.90 -24.65 -0.33
N ALA A 281 -0.43 -23.42 -0.56
CA ALA A 281 -0.43 -22.76 -1.85
C ALA A 281 0.37 -23.58 -2.90
N MET A 282 1.62 -23.91 -2.61
CA MET A 282 2.53 -24.60 -3.52
C MET A 282 2.12 -26.05 -3.79
N ARG A 283 1.76 -26.82 -2.75
CA ARG A 283 1.40 -28.24 -2.86
C ARG A 283 0.18 -28.47 -3.74
N ARG A 284 -0.72 -27.48 -3.80
CA ARG A 284 -1.92 -27.52 -4.64
C ARG A 284 -1.76 -26.84 -5.99
N GLY A 285 -0.56 -26.32 -6.29
CA GLY A 285 -0.30 -25.62 -7.53
C GLY A 285 -1.19 -24.41 -7.71
N PHE A 286 -1.49 -23.69 -6.63
CA PHE A 286 -2.27 -22.47 -6.73
C PHE A 286 -1.49 -21.40 -7.50
N GLN A 287 -2.16 -20.79 -8.46
CA GLN A 287 -1.60 -19.80 -9.37
C GLN A 287 -2.60 -18.66 -9.51
N PHE A 288 -2.12 -17.43 -9.70
CA PHE A 288 -3.03 -16.35 -10.06
C PHE A 288 -3.61 -16.66 -11.45
N MET A 289 -4.89 -17.04 -11.47
CA MET A 289 -5.58 -17.52 -12.68
C MET A 289 -5.65 -16.40 -13.73
N LEU A 290 -4.78 -16.49 -14.74
CA LEU A 290 -4.69 -15.58 -15.88
C LEU A 290 -5.91 -15.60 -16.82
N ASN A 291 -6.75 -16.63 -16.72
CA ASN A 291 -7.85 -16.87 -17.66
C ASN A 291 -8.92 -15.77 -17.66
N TYR A 292 -9.00 -14.95 -16.61
CA TYR A 292 -9.90 -13.78 -16.55
C TYR A 292 -9.42 -12.59 -17.39
N ILE A 293 -8.15 -12.56 -17.79
CA ILE A 293 -7.52 -11.40 -18.44
C ILE A 293 -7.38 -11.66 -19.95
N ASN A 294 -8.06 -12.63 -20.54
CA ASN A 294 -7.95 -12.86 -21.97
C ASN A 294 -8.67 -11.73 -22.73
N PRO A 295 -7.95 -10.77 -23.35
CA PRO A 295 -8.54 -9.53 -23.90
C PRO A 295 -9.32 -9.78 -25.20
N VAL A 296 -9.44 -11.04 -25.63
CA VAL A 296 -9.94 -11.45 -26.94
C VAL A 296 -11.47 -11.43 -27.04
N TRP A 297 -12.19 -11.25 -25.93
CA TRP A 297 -13.67 -11.15 -25.93
C TRP A 297 -14.12 -9.73 -25.56
N PRO A 298 -14.31 -8.81 -26.53
CA PRO A 298 -14.37 -7.37 -26.29
C PRO A 298 -15.70 -6.82 -25.74
N SER A 299 -16.59 -7.60 -25.13
CA SER A 299 -17.97 -7.09 -24.98
C SER A 299 -18.83 -7.57 -23.82
N HIS A 300 -18.34 -8.42 -22.92
CA HIS A 300 -19.05 -8.67 -21.66
C HIS A 300 -18.10 -8.49 -20.49
N GLU A 301 -18.37 -7.47 -19.70
CA GLU A 301 -17.74 -7.21 -18.41
C GLU A 301 -18.09 -8.37 -17.48
N VAL A 302 -17.29 -9.45 -17.54
CA VAL A 302 -17.45 -10.62 -16.68
C VAL A 302 -17.00 -10.19 -15.29
N THR A 303 -17.96 -9.83 -14.44
CA THR A 303 -17.70 -9.63 -13.02
C THR A 303 -17.19 -10.96 -12.43
N PRO A 304 -16.01 -10.99 -11.80
CA PRO A 304 -15.47 -12.21 -11.19
C PRO A 304 -16.47 -12.77 -10.17
N SER A 305 -16.51 -14.10 -10.03
CA SER A 305 -17.35 -14.69 -9.00
C SER A 305 -16.80 -14.34 -7.62
N TRP A 306 -17.66 -14.31 -6.60
CA TRP A 306 -17.21 -14.08 -5.22
C TRP A 306 -16.14 -15.08 -4.76
N GLN A 307 -16.16 -16.31 -5.30
CA GLN A 307 -15.16 -17.33 -5.00
C GLN A 307 -13.80 -16.98 -5.61
N ASP A 308 -13.80 -16.40 -6.82
CA ASP A 308 -12.55 -15.93 -7.46
C ASP A 308 -11.96 -14.74 -6.71
N GLU A 309 -12.80 -13.83 -6.23
CA GLU A 309 -12.35 -12.70 -5.43
C GLU A 309 -11.75 -13.13 -4.08
N GLU A 310 -12.40 -14.06 -3.38
CA GLU A 310 -11.91 -14.65 -2.13
C GLU A 310 -10.56 -15.35 -2.38
N TYR A 311 -10.49 -16.17 -3.42
CA TYR A 311 -9.26 -16.86 -3.85
C TYR A 311 -8.10 -15.89 -4.14
N ILE A 312 -8.34 -14.87 -4.98
CA ILE A 312 -7.33 -13.87 -5.33
C ILE A 312 -6.92 -13.07 -4.08
N SER A 313 -7.86 -12.79 -3.17
CA SER A 313 -7.56 -12.10 -1.91
C SER A 313 -6.62 -12.92 -1.05
N ALA A 314 -6.95 -14.19 -0.79
CA ALA A 314 -6.16 -15.10 0.04
C ALA A 314 -4.71 -15.24 -0.48
N LEU A 315 -4.53 -15.45 -1.79
CA LEU A 315 -3.20 -15.56 -2.39
C LEU A 315 -2.41 -14.24 -2.36
N SER A 316 -3.11 -13.12 -2.52
CA SER A 316 -2.45 -11.82 -2.50
C SER A 316 -2.04 -11.42 -1.10
N GLU A 317 -2.83 -11.79 -0.09
CA GLU A 317 -2.47 -11.61 1.31
C GLU A 317 -1.25 -12.46 1.69
N LEU A 318 -1.25 -13.74 1.30
CA LEU A 318 -0.08 -14.60 1.48
C LEU A 318 1.18 -14.01 0.83
N PHE A 319 1.07 -13.54 -0.42
CA PHE A 319 2.18 -12.88 -1.10
C PHE A 319 2.63 -11.60 -0.38
N TYR A 320 1.68 -10.76 0.03
CA TYR A 320 1.96 -9.54 0.75
C TYR A 320 2.70 -9.80 2.07
N LEU A 321 2.24 -10.76 2.87
CA LEU A 321 2.88 -11.14 4.14
C LEU A 321 4.26 -11.74 3.93
N ASP A 322 4.48 -12.55 2.89
CA ASP A 322 5.82 -13.07 2.53
C ASP A 322 6.77 -11.92 2.18
N GLN A 323 6.33 -10.97 1.36
CA GLN A 323 7.12 -9.78 1.02
C GLN A 323 7.43 -8.92 2.26
N CYS A 324 6.43 -8.68 3.11
CA CYS A 324 6.63 -7.93 4.35
C CYS A 324 7.61 -8.65 5.28
N ALA A 325 7.52 -9.98 5.37
CA ALA A 325 8.45 -10.77 6.18
C ALA A 325 9.89 -10.68 5.66
N THR A 326 10.08 -10.70 4.33
CA THR A 326 11.39 -10.48 3.73
C THR A 326 11.93 -9.08 3.96
N ILE A 327 11.10 -8.05 3.80
CA ILE A 327 11.55 -6.65 3.91
C ILE A 327 11.80 -6.26 5.38
N VAL A 328 10.91 -6.64 6.29
CA VAL A 328 10.92 -6.17 7.68
C VAL A 328 11.81 -7.05 8.57
N PHE A 329 11.83 -8.36 8.34
CA PHE A 329 12.56 -9.32 9.19
C PHE A 329 13.79 -9.93 8.50
N GLU A 330 14.08 -9.55 7.26
CA GLU A 330 15.16 -10.14 6.46
C GLU A 330 15.02 -11.67 6.31
N TYR A 331 13.77 -12.18 6.34
CA TYR A 331 13.53 -13.59 6.15
C TYR A 331 13.64 -14.01 4.69
N PRO A 332 14.16 -15.23 4.41
CA PRO A 332 14.12 -15.78 3.06
C PRO A 332 12.68 -15.85 2.55
N GLN A 333 12.50 -15.42 1.29
CA GLN A 333 11.23 -15.49 0.58
C GLN A 333 10.74 -16.94 0.50
N LEU A 334 9.47 -17.16 0.83
CA LEU A 334 8.85 -18.49 0.83
C LEU A 334 8.26 -18.85 -0.54
N LEU A 335 7.72 -17.85 -1.24
CA LEU A 335 7.10 -18.04 -2.55
C LEU A 335 8.12 -17.93 -3.68
N SER A 336 7.88 -18.67 -4.76
CA SER A 336 8.78 -18.66 -5.92
C SER A 336 8.67 -17.37 -6.74
N ALA A 337 9.71 -17.08 -7.53
CA ALA A 337 9.70 -15.97 -8.49
C ALA A 337 8.58 -16.10 -9.55
N GLU A 338 8.11 -17.33 -9.82
CA GLU A 338 6.96 -17.55 -10.70
C GLU A 338 5.68 -16.95 -10.10
N PHE A 339 5.47 -17.10 -8.79
CA PHE A 339 4.33 -16.54 -8.08
C PHE A 339 4.31 -15.02 -8.18
N GLU A 340 5.48 -14.39 -8.05
CA GLU A 340 5.65 -12.96 -8.24
C GLU A 340 5.37 -12.51 -9.69
N GLN A 341 5.86 -13.27 -10.68
CA GLN A 341 5.58 -12.99 -12.09
C GLN A 341 4.08 -13.07 -12.37
N GLN A 342 3.40 -14.08 -11.84
CA GLN A 342 1.95 -14.22 -11.94
C GLN A 342 1.23 -13.05 -11.27
N PHE A 343 1.65 -12.64 -10.06
CA PHE A 343 1.08 -11.48 -9.37
C PHE A 343 1.22 -10.19 -10.19
N LYS A 344 2.37 -9.98 -10.83
CA LYS A 344 2.62 -8.84 -11.73
C LYS A 344 1.68 -8.79 -12.94
N THR A 345 1.08 -9.92 -13.35
CA THR A 345 0.10 -9.91 -14.44
C THR A 345 -1.27 -9.37 -14.04
N LEU A 346 -1.60 -9.38 -12.73
CA LEU A 346 -2.85 -8.83 -12.22
C LEU A 346 -2.87 -7.32 -12.42
N HIS A 347 -3.75 -6.84 -13.31
CA HIS A 347 -3.88 -5.42 -13.66
C HIS A 347 -4.11 -4.50 -12.45
N THR A 348 -4.67 -5.02 -11.35
CA THR A 348 -4.99 -4.26 -10.14
C THR A 348 -3.85 -4.17 -9.12
N ARG A 349 -2.73 -4.91 -9.29
CA ARG A 349 -1.70 -5.05 -8.22
C ARG A 349 -0.23 -4.99 -8.67
N LYS A 350 0.05 -4.53 -9.89
CA LYS A 350 1.40 -4.42 -10.50
C LYS A 350 2.48 -3.73 -9.65
N ILE A 351 2.09 -2.86 -8.73
CA ILE A 351 2.99 -1.87 -8.13
C ILE A 351 3.73 -2.41 -6.90
N SER A 352 3.07 -3.25 -6.09
CA SER A 352 3.68 -3.78 -4.86
C SER A 352 4.88 -4.69 -5.15
N ALA A 353 4.84 -5.52 -6.21
CA ALA A 353 5.89 -6.47 -6.51
C ALA A 353 7.11 -5.86 -7.22
N ARG A 354 6.92 -4.79 -8.00
CA ARG A 354 8.04 -4.10 -8.68
C ARG A 354 8.86 -3.24 -7.72
N TRP A 355 8.21 -2.67 -6.71
CA TRP A 355 8.85 -1.83 -5.72
C TRP A 355 9.89 -2.58 -4.86
N THR A 356 9.56 -3.78 -4.38
CA THR A 356 10.49 -4.59 -3.55
C THR A 356 11.79 -4.92 -4.28
N ASN A 357 11.71 -5.21 -5.58
CA ASN A 357 12.90 -5.49 -6.39
C ASN A 357 13.84 -4.29 -6.47
N ILE A 358 13.31 -3.07 -6.61
CA ILE A 358 14.16 -1.87 -6.63
C ILE A 358 14.78 -1.60 -5.27
N LEU A 359 14.04 -1.82 -4.18
CA LEU A 359 14.58 -1.69 -2.83
C LEU A 359 15.74 -2.66 -2.55
N LEU A 360 15.64 -3.89 -3.05
CA LEU A 360 16.66 -4.92 -2.88
C LEU A 360 17.88 -4.69 -3.82
N ASP A 361 17.66 -4.13 -5.00
CA ASP A 361 18.70 -3.98 -6.04
C ASP A 361 19.50 -2.67 -5.94
N GLN A 362 19.06 -1.71 -5.13
CA GLN A 362 19.78 -0.43 -4.87
C GLN A 362 21.19 -0.62 -4.24
N GLY A 363 21.58 -1.84 -3.85
CA GLY A 363 22.91 -2.15 -3.32
C GLY A 363 24.01 -2.45 -4.35
N ALA A 364 23.67 -2.66 -5.63
CA ALA A 364 24.65 -3.11 -6.64
C ALA A 364 25.13 -1.95 -7.53
N GLY A 365 26.29 -1.38 -7.18
CA GLY A 365 26.90 -0.25 -7.88
C GLY A 365 27.42 -0.53 -9.31
N ASN A 366 27.60 0.58 -10.04
CA ASN A 366 28.22 0.76 -11.37
C ASN A 366 27.46 0.19 -12.58
N ILE A 367 26.46 0.94 -13.04
CA ILE A 367 25.82 0.73 -14.35
C ILE A 367 26.78 1.17 -15.47
N GLU A 368 27.28 0.23 -16.27
CA GLU A 368 28.02 0.55 -17.49
C GLU A 368 27.09 1.11 -18.59
N PRO A 369 27.48 2.18 -19.30
CA PRO A 369 26.64 2.83 -20.30
C PRO A 369 26.86 2.23 -21.69
N SER A 370 25.90 1.46 -22.22
CA SER A 370 25.81 1.28 -23.69
C SER A 370 24.47 0.72 -24.22
N SER A 371 23.67 0.02 -23.42
CA SER A 371 22.30 -0.40 -23.80
C SER A 371 21.40 -0.63 -22.59
N ALA A 372 21.98 -1.18 -21.52
CA ALA A 372 21.33 -1.36 -20.22
C ALA A 372 20.76 -0.06 -19.66
N GLN A 373 21.43 1.08 -19.88
CA GLN A 373 20.96 2.37 -19.40
C GLN A 373 19.64 2.81 -20.06
N SER A 374 19.47 2.59 -21.37
CA SER A 374 18.22 2.96 -22.06
C SER A 374 17.05 2.10 -21.60
N GLN A 375 17.30 0.80 -21.38
CA GLN A 375 16.29 -0.12 -20.86
C GLN A 375 15.90 0.27 -19.42
N TRP A 376 16.89 0.54 -18.57
CA TRP A 376 16.66 0.99 -17.21
C TRP A 376 15.82 2.27 -17.15
N TYR A 377 16.10 3.27 -18.00
CA TYR A 377 15.29 4.49 -18.06
C TYR A 377 13.85 4.20 -18.49
N ALA A 378 13.63 3.31 -19.46
CA ALA A 378 12.28 2.93 -19.87
C ALA A 378 11.54 2.24 -18.73
N GLU A 379 12.18 1.30 -18.03
CA GLU A 379 11.61 0.61 -16.88
C GLU A 379 11.31 1.56 -15.71
N TYR A 380 12.20 2.52 -15.45
CA TYR A 380 12.04 3.58 -14.46
C TYR A 380 10.79 4.42 -14.73
N TRP A 381 10.64 4.95 -15.95
CA TRP A 381 9.51 5.81 -16.29
C TRP A 381 8.19 5.05 -16.29
N LEU A 382 8.18 3.82 -16.80
CA LEU A 382 7.01 2.95 -16.74
C LEU A 382 6.58 2.70 -15.30
N LEU A 383 7.54 2.41 -14.40
CA LEU A 383 7.20 2.20 -12.99
C LEU A 383 6.72 3.49 -12.32
N LEU A 384 7.35 4.63 -12.60
CA LEU A 384 6.92 5.91 -12.04
C LEU A 384 5.50 6.27 -12.49
N GLU A 385 5.16 6.02 -13.76
CA GLU A 385 3.81 6.18 -14.29
C GLU A 385 2.81 5.22 -13.62
N GLU A 386 3.15 3.94 -13.49
CA GLU A 386 2.33 2.94 -12.78
C GLU A 386 2.04 3.37 -11.35
N VAL A 387 3.06 3.75 -10.58
CA VAL A 387 2.93 4.21 -9.19
C VAL A 387 2.05 5.47 -9.12
N SER A 388 2.29 6.44 -9.99
CA SER A 388 1.53 7.70 -10.03
C SER A 388 0.05 7.46 -10.35
N GLN A 389 -0.24 6.59 -11.32
CA GLN A 389 -1.60 6.22 -11.68
C GLN A 389 -2.32 5.54 -10.51
N HIS A 390 -1.63 4.72 -9.73
CA HIS A 390 -2.24 4.06 -8.58
C HIS A 390 -2.51 5.01 -7.43
N VAL A 391 -1.58 5.93 -7.12
CA VAL A 391 -1.83 7.03 -6.16
C VAL A 391 -3.08 7.83 -6.59
N ALA A 392 -3.19 8.15 -7.88
CA ALA A 392 -4.34 8.85 -8.43
C ALA A 392 -5.66 8.04 -8.30
N ASN A 393 -5.61 6.71 -8.34
CA ASN A 393 -6.78 5.84 -8.13
C ASN A 393 -7.14 5.67 -6.65
N LEU A 394 -6.14 5.64 -5.76
CA LEU A 394 -6.34 5.49 -4.31
C LEU A 394 -6.95 6.76 -3.69
N SER A 395 -6.57 7.95 -4.15
CA SER A 395 -6.92 9.21 -3.48
C SER A 395 -8.42 9.49 -3.46
N PRO A 396 -9.17 9.41 -4.59
CA PRO A 396 -10.62 9.54 -4.58
C PRO A 396 -11.32 8.48 -3.74
N SER A 397 -10.81 7.25 -3.75
CA SER A 397 -11.38 6.11 -3.00
C SER A 397 -11.24 6.33 -1.49
N MET A 398 -10.05 6.77 -1.05
CA MET A 398 -9.79 7.14 0.34
C MET A 398 -10.70 8.28 0.79
N LEU A 399 -10.79 9.36 0.01
CA LEU A 399 -11.67 10.50 0.34
C LEU A 399 -13.13 10.08 0.43
N LYS A 400 -13.61 9.26 -0.50
CA LYS A 400 -14.98 8.71 -0.48
C LYS A 400 -15.27 7.98 0.84
N LEU A 401 -14.37 7.10 1.29
CA LEU A 401 -14.54 6.36 2.54
C LEU A 401 -14.52 7.27 3.77
N ILE A 402 -13.66 8.29 3.76
CA ILE A 402 -13.64 9.32 4.83
C ILE A 402 -14.99 10.05 4.91
N PHE A 403 -15.56 10.45 3.76
CA PHE A 403 -16.88 11.08 3.71
C PHE A 403 -18.03 10.15 4.13
N GLN A 404 -17.88 8.85 3.90
CA GLN A 404 -18.84 7.83 4.34
C GLN A 404 -18.68 7.45 5.82
N HIS A 405 -17.70 8.04 6.52
CA HIS A 405 -17.35 7.69 7.89
C HIS A 405 -16.90 6.23 8.07
N GLU A 406 -16.44 5.59 6.99
CA GLU A 406 -15.85 4.24 7.01
C GLU A 406 -14.36 4.33 7.35
N ARG A 407 -14.09 4.70 8.59
CA ARG A 407 -12.75 5.03 9.09
C ARG A 407 -11.76 3.88 8.89
N GLU A 408 -12.17 2.66 9.21
CA GLU A 408 -11.31 1.47 9.16
C GLU A 408 -10.89 1.16 7.72
N ALA A 409 -11.85 1.19 6.79
CA ALA A 409 -11.56 1.04 5.37
C ALA A 409 -10.65 2.18 4.88
N ALA A 410 -10.93 3.43 5.27
CA ALA A 410 -10.11 4.59 4.90
C ALA A 410 -8.66 4.44 5.39
N ASN A 411 -8.43 3.87 6.57
CA ASN A 411 -7.08 3.62 7.08
C ASN A 411 -6.32 2.58 6.24
N GLY A 412 -7.00 1.55 5.72
CA GLY A 412 -6.38 0.62 4.77
C GLY A 412 -5.89 1.34 3.51
N PHE A 413 -6.69 2.27 2.98
CA PHE A 413 -6.27 3.11 1.85
C PHE A 413 -5.14 4.08 2.20
N LYS A 414 -5.11 4.65 3.42
CA LYS A 414 -3.98 5.46 3.88
C LYS A 414 -2.67 4.65 3.89
N LEU A 415 -2.72 3.40 4.36
CA LEU A 415 -1.57 2.49 4.33
C LEU A 415 -1.07 2.26 2.91
N SER A 416 -1.97 1.85 1.99
CA SER A 416 -1.61 1.67 0.58
C SER A 416 -1.07 2.94 -0.08
N MET A 417 -1.61 4.11 0.30
CA MET A 417 -1.13 5.40 -0.17
C MET A 417 0.29 5.69 0.31
N ILE A 418 0.59 5.49 1.60
CA ILE A 418 1.94 5.71 2.14
C ILE A 418 2.97 4.80 1.46
N ILE A 419 2.65 3.53 1.24
CA ILE A 419 3.54 2.59 0.54
C ILE A 419 3.82 3.08 -0.90
N SER A 420 2.76 3.47 -1.62
CA SER A 420 2.87 3.94 -3.01
C SER A 420 3.60 5.27 -3.15
N LEU A 421 3.33 6.22 -2.25
CA LEU A 421 4.03 7.50 -2.20
C LEU A 421 5.50 7.29 -1.81
N THR A 422 5.81 6.34 -0.91
CA THR A 422 7.19 6.02 -0.56
C THR A 422 7.95 5.50 -1.79
N ALA A 423 7.32 4.62 -2.58
CA ALA A 423 7.87 4.16 -3.85
C ALA A 423 8.13 5.33 -4.82
N SER A 424 7.17 6.24 -4.95
CA SER A 424 7.31 7.45 -5.78
C SER A 424 8.45 8.36 -5.30
N ALA A 425 8.55 8.60 -3.99
CA ALA A 425 9.58 9.44 -3.40
C ALA A 425 10.98 8.87 -3.70
N GLU A 426 11.17 7.58 -3.50
CA GLU A 426 12.44 6.92 -3.78
C GLU A 426 12.78 6.90 -5.27
N LEU A 427 11.81 6.67 -6.17
CA LEU A 427 12.03 6.81 -7.62
C LEU A 427 12.50 8.22 -7.97
N HIS A 428 11.88 9.25 -7.39
CA HIS A 428 12.33 10.62 -7.58
C HIS A 428 13.71 10.90 -6.95
N ARG A 429 14.08 10.19 -5.88
CA ARG A 429 15.38 10.24 -5.20
C ARG A 429 16.52 9.59 -5.99
N LEU A 430 16.24 8.82 -7.05
CA LEU A 430 17.30 8.24 -7.91
C LEU A 430 17.94 9.26 -8.86
N LEU A 431 17.25 10.37 -9.17
CA LEU A 431 17.70 11.38 -10.14
C LEU A 431 18.09 12.79 -9.59
N PRO A 432 18.35 13.02 -8.29
CA PRO A 432 18.41 14.36 -7.71
C PRO A 432 19.63 15.17 -8.16
N HIS A 433 20.71 14.50 -8.57
CA HIS A 433 21.94 15.18 -9.02
C HIS A 433 21.78 15.76 -10.43
N HIS A 434 20.77 15.32 -11.17
CA HIS A 434 20.57 15.69 -12.58
C HIS A 434 19.30 16.53 -12.79
N HIS A 435 18.31 16.42 -11.90
CA HIS A 435 17.00 17.07 -12.07
C HIS A 435 16.47 17.68 -10.78
N THR A 436 16.57 19.01 -10.65
CA THR A 436 15.99 19.78 -9.52
C THR A 436 14.48 19.60 -9.42
N GLU A 437 13.78 19.41 -10.54
CA GLU A 437 12.35 19.12 -10.56
C GLU A 437 12.03 17.76 -9.91
N SER A 438 12.83 16.72 -10.17
CA SER A 438 12.64 15.41 -9.54
C SER A 438 12.86 15.50 -8.03
N ARG A 439 13.86 16.27 -7.60
CA ARG A 439 14.12 16.54 -6.19
C ARG A 439 12.96 17.27 -5.52
N GLN A 440 12.37 18.28 -6.17
CA GLN A 440 11.16 18.95 -5.66
C GLN A 440 9.97 17.98 -5.57
N LYS A 441 9.73 17.15 -6.59
CA LYS A 441 8.67 16.13 -6.55
C LYS A 441 8.86 15.12 -5.43
N CYS A 442 10.10 14.68 -5.18
CA CYS A 442 10.44 13.82 -4.04
C CYS A 442 10.00 14.45 -2.71
N LEU A 443 10.32 15.74 -2.52
CA LEU A 443 9.94 16.51 -1.34
C LEU A 443 8.43 16.68 -1.20
N ASP A 444 7.73 17.01 -2.29
CA ASP A 444 6.28 17.17 -2.29
C ASP A 444 5.58 15.87 -1.85
N VAL A 445 6.02 14.74 -2.41
CA VAL A 445 5.52 13.39 -2.06
C VAL A 445 5.83 13.05 -0.60
N VAL A 446 7.04 13.35 -0.12
CA VAL A 446 7.43 13.13 1.28
C VAL A 446 6.55 13.93 2.24
N LEU A 447 6.26 15.20 1.93
CA LEU A 447 5.39 16.04 2.74
C LEU A 447 3.94 15.56 2.70
N GLU A 448 3.48 14.98 1.59
CA GLU A 448 2.19 14.30 1.51
C GLU A 448 2.13 13.09 2.45
N ILE A 449 3.17 12.24 2.48
CA ILE A 449 3.27 11.11 3.43
C ILE A 449 3.18 11.60 4.88
N VAL A 450 3.91 12.67 5.22
CA VAL A 450 3.86 13.28 6.56
C VAL A 450 2.44 13.77 6.89
N GLY A 451 1.75 14.38 5.92
CA GLY A 451 0.37 14.83 6.05
C GLY A 451 -0.61 13.69 6.33
N ILE A 452 -0.51 12.59 5.58
CA ILE A 452 -1.34 11.39 5.79
C ILE A 452 -1.03 10.76 7.16
N THR A 453 0.25 10.66 7.50
CA THR A 453 0.74 10.07 8.76
C THR A 453 0.21 10.84 9.98
N LYS A 454 0.18 12.17 9.92
CA LYS A 454 -0.41 13.03 10.95
C LYS A 454 -1.91 12.75 11.18
N GLY A 455 -2.59 12.20 10.17
CA GLY A 455 -4.02 11.86 10.23
C GLY A 455 -4.35 10.55 10.94
N PHE A 456 -3.36 9.83 11.49
CA PHE A 456 -3.60 8.68 12.37
C PHE A 456 -3.80 9.11 13.83
N THR A 457 -4.69 8.42 14.52
CA THR A 457 -4.92 8.54 15.96
C THR A 457 -4.39 7.32 16.68
N ASP A 458 -4.31 7.39 18.01
CA ASP A 458 -3.79 6.31 18.85
C ASP A 458 -4.53 4.97 18.67
N GLU A 459 -5.83 4.99 18.38
CA GLU A 459 -6.63 3.78 18.14
C GLU A 459 -6.28 3.08 16.82
N ASP A 460 -5.71 3.79 15.86
CA ASP A 460 -5.43 3.22 14.54
C ASP A 460 -4.18 2.32 14.59
N TYR A 461 -3.25 2.56 15.53
CA TYR A 461 -1.93 1.90 15.59
C TYR A 461 -1.96 0.40 15.91
N ILE A 462 -3.06 -0.11 16.46
CA ILE A 462 -3.23 -1.55 16.74
C ILE A 462 -3.24 -2.39 15.45
N LEU A 463 -3.72 -1.82 14.35
CA LEU A 463 -3.93 -2.51 13.06
C LEU A 463 -3.08 -1.92 11.93
N LEU A 464 -2.15 -1.03 12.28
CA LEU A 464 -1.18 -0.55 11.31
C LEU A 464 -0.18 -1.65 11.00
N ASP A 465 0.26 -1.68 9.75
CA ASP A 465 1.19 -2.67 9.26
C ASP A 465 2.65 -2.26 9.56
N PRO A 466 3.50 -3.21 9.99
CA PRO A 466 4.92 -2.97 10.19
C PRO A 466 5.71 -2.38 9.02
N ILE A 467 5.27 -2.62 7.79
CA ILE A 467 5.91 -2.06 6.59
C ILE A 467 5.99 -0.53 6.65
N LEU A 468 5.09 0.12 7.41
CA LEU A 468 5.15 1.55 7.66
C LEU A 468 6.44 1.99 8.35
N GLY A 469 7.06 1.16 9.18
CA GLY A 469 8.36 1.47 9.76
C GLY A 469 9.45 1.64 8.71
N VAL A 470 9.43 0.80 7.69
CA VAL A 470 10.36 0.87 6.56
C VAL A 470 10.08 2.13 5.73
N CYS A 471 8.81 2.40 5.41
CA CYS A 471 8.40 3.62 4.71
C CYS A 471 8.83 4.89 5.46
N TRP A 472 8.54 4.98 6.75
CA TRP A 472 8.90 6.13 7.59
C TRP A 472 10.41 6.29 7.76
N THR A 473 11.17 5.20 7.77
CA THR A 473 12.64 5.25 7.77
C THR A 473 13.17 5.88 6.48
N MET A 474 12.60 5.54 5.32
CA MET A 474 12.96 6.17 4.04
C MET A 474 12.61 7.65 4.02
N VAL A 475 11.40 7.99 4.47
CA VAL A 475 10.96 9.40 4.60
C VAL A 475 11.90 10.19 5.50
N ALA A 476 12.27 9.64 6.67
CA ALA A 476 13.20 10.30 7.58
C ALA A 476 14.59 10.50 6.97
N LYS A 477 15.10 9.54 6.20
CA LYS A 477 16.37 9.68 5.47
C LYS A 477 16.33 10.81 4.44
N ILE A 478 15.23 10.92 3.68
CA ILE A 478 15.06 11.99 2.70
C ILE A 478 14.97 13.35 3.39
N LEU A 479 14.12 13.49 4.41
CA LEU A 479 13.99 14.72 5.19
C LEU A 479 15.32 15.15 5.82
N HIS A 480 16.10 14.18 6.31
CA HIS A 480 17.42 14.42 6.86
C HIS A 480 18.41 14.95 5.81
N GLN A 481 18.47 14.29 4.65
CA GLN A 481 19.32 14.72 3.54
C GLN A 481 18.98 16.16 3.11
N GLU A 482 17.69 16.47 2.98
CA GLU A 482 17.20 17.78 2.56
C GLU A 482 17.38 18.86 3.64
N SER A 483 17.45 18.47 4.92
CA SER A 483 17.80 19.40 5.99
C SER A 483 19.28 19.84 5.94
N LYS A 484 20.17 18.96 5.47
CA LYS A 484 21.62 19.22 5.37
C LYS A 484 21.96 20.07 4.16
N ASP A 485 21.31 19.80 3.03
CA ASP A 485 21.43 20.56 1.80
C ASP A 485 20.01 20.89 1.33
N PRO A 486 19.43 22.05 1.63
CA PRO A 486 18.07 22.38 1.20
C PRO A 486 18.02 22.89 -0.25
N LEU A 487 17.06 22.40 -1.04
CA LEU A 487 16.87 22.82 -2.44
C LEU A 487 16.59 24.32 -2.57
N ASP A 488 15.75 24.86 -1.69
CA ASP A 488 15.44 26.29 -1.60
C ASP A 488 15.61 26.77 -0.16
N ARG A 489 16.67 27.56 0.07
CA ARG A 489 16.95 28.18 1.38
C ARG A 489 15.85 29.13 1.84
N ALA A 490 15.02 29.64 0.93
CA ALA A 490 13.93 30.56 1.25
C ALA A 490 12.63 29.84 1.62
N SER A 491 12.47 28.56 1.22
CA SER A 491 11.35 27.75 1.64
C SER A 491 11.54 27.41 3.12
N GLY A 492 10.89 28.20 3.99
CA GLY A 492 10.90 28.02 5.45
C GLY A 492 10.19 26.75 5.93
N ILE A 493 10.40 25.63 5.23
CA ILE A 493 9.86 24.34 5.58
C ILE A 493 10.44 23.94 6.94
N HIS A 494 9.55 23.71 7.90
CA HIS A 494 9.92 23.24 9.22
C HIS A 494 10.24 21.74 9.15
N TRP A 495 11.40 21.39 8.59
CA TRP A 495 11.91 20.01 8.50
C TRP A 495 11.84 19.29 9.85
N GLY A 496 12.13 20.02 10.94
CA GLY A 496 12.02 19.48 12.29
C GLY A 496 10.60 19.10 12.70
N THR A 497 9.57 19.82 12.26
CA THR A 497 8.17 19.44 12.50
C THR A 497 7.81 18.18 11.73
N ALA A 498 8.21 18.06 10.46
CA ALA A 498 7.97 16.88 9.66
C ALA A 498 8.64 15.63 10.26
N LEU A 499 9.92 15.74 10.63
CA LEU A 499 10.67 14.67 11.30
C LEU A 499 10.05 14.30 12.66
N SER A 500 9.63 15.29 13.46
CA SER A 500 8.97 15.05 14.75
C SER A 500 7.64 14.29 14.59
N ILE A 501 6.85 14.59 13.56
CA ILE A 501 5.63 13.83 13.23
C ILE A 501 5.99 12.37 12.91
N ILE A 502 6.98 12.13 12.05
CA ILE A 502 7.40 10.78 11.67
C ILE A 502 7.92 10.00 12.89
N ALA A 503 8.75 10.60 13.73
CA ALA A 503 9.30 9.92 14.91
C ALA A 503 8.25 9.64 15.99
N SER A 504 7.40 10.61 16.32
CA SER A 504 6.32 10.39 17.29
C SER A 504 5.39 9.26 16.85
N THR A 505 5.08 9.20 15.55
CA THR A 505 4.28 8.14 14.93
C THR A 505 5.01 6.79 14.96
N ALA A 506 6.29 6.75 14.59
CA ALA A 506 7.10 5.53 14.65
C ALA A 506 7.22 4.98 16.08
N ILE A 507 7.37 5.84 17.09
CA ILE A 507 7.39 5.45 18.51
C ILE A 507 6.03 4.87 18.93
N LYS A 508 4.91 5.48 18.51
CA LYS A 508 3.57 4.93 18.78
C LYS A 508 3.40 3.55 18.15
N LEU A 509 3.79 3.40 16.89
CA LEU A 509 3.75 2.10 16.21
C LEU A 509 4.65 1.08 16.89
N GLY A 510 5.84 1.47 17.36
CA GLY A 510 6.74 0.57 18.07
C GLY A 510 6.29 0.12 19.46
N ARG A 511 5.35 0.85 20.07
CA ARG A 511 4.68 0.37 21.29
C ARG A 511 3.72 -0.78 20.99
N SER A 512 3.01 -0.67 19.86
CA SER A 512 2.08 -1.70 19.38
C SER A 512 2.83 -2.90 18.77
N LEU A 513 3.93 -2.65 18.05
CA LEU A 513 4.68 -3.64 17.27
C LEU A 513 6.15 -3.66 17.73
N PRO A 514 6.62 -4.69 18.45
CA PRO A 514 7.94 -4.69 19.08
C PRO A 514 9.11 -4.65 18.09
N PHE A 515 8.90 -5.04 16.84
CA PHE A 515 9.96 -5.15 15.83
C PHE A 515 10.24 -3.84 15.09
N MET A 516 9.56 -2.77 15.47
CA MET A 516 9.86 -1.42 15.04
C MET A 516 11.12 -0.83 15.68
N GLU A 517 11.82 -1.55 16.57
CA GLU A 517 13.04 -1.08 17.24
C GLU A 517 14.10 -0.56 16.25
N GLY A 518 14.38 -1.31 15.18
CA GLY A 518 15.32 -0.92 14.13
C GLY A 518 14.91 0.37 13.41
N PRO A 519 13.71 0.42 12.79
CA PRO A 519 13.16 1.64 12.20
C PRO A 519 13.14 2.85 13.16
N VAL A 520 12.67 2.66 14.40
CA VAL A 520 12.60 3.74 15.41
C VAL A 520 13.99 4.27 15.76
N ALA A 521 14.99 3.39 15.91
CA ALA A 521 16.37 3.79 16.15
C ALA A 521 16.94 4.57 14.96
N ALA A 522 16.69 4.11 13.73
CA ALA A 522 17.14 4.79 12.51
C ALA A 522 16.53 6.19 12.37
N ILE A 523 15.23 6.32 12.61
CA ILE A 523 14.52 7.62 12.59
C ILE A 523 15.03 8.54 13.71
N SER A 524 15.25 7.99 14.91
CA SER A 524 15.77 8.76 16.05
C SER A 524 17.18 9.28 15.78
N SER A 525 18.03 8.48 15.14
CA SER A 525 19.36 8.90 14.70
C SER A 525 19.30 10.05 13.70
N ALA A 526 18.39 9.99 12.72
CA ALA A 526 18.20 11.06 11.76
C ALA A 526 17.82 12.39 12.46
N ILE A 527 16.97 12.34 13.48
CA ILE A 527 16.55 13.53 14.26
C ILE A 527 17.70 14.14 15.06
N GLN A 528 18.49 13.31 15.74
CA GLN A 528 19.62 13.77 16.55
C GLN A 528 20.64 14.53 15.70
N GLU A 529 20.89 14.07 14.47
CA GLU A 529 21.81 14.73 13.54
C GLU A 529 21.30 16.10 13.03
N VAL A 530 19.99 16.35 13.03
CA VAL A 530 19.40 17.66 12.68
C VAL A 530 19.49 18.66 13.84
N GLY A 531 19.91 18.21 15.03
CA GLY A 531 20.08 19.07 16.21
C GLY A 531 18.78 19.37 16.97
N ILE A 532 17.75 18.54 16.83
CA ILE A 532 16.50 18.66 17.58
C ILE A 532 16.70 17.97 18.94
N THR A 533 16.78 18.77 20.01
CA THR A 533 17.30 18.29 21.31
C THR A 533 16.29 17.55 22.18
N SER A 534 14.98 17.56 21.90
CA SER A 534 14.03 16.61 22.49
C SER A 534 12.75 16.46 21.65
N ILE A 535 12.17 15.26 21.71
CA ILE A 535 10.80 14.96 21.25
C ILE A 535 10.00 14.80 22.54
N ASP A 536 9.35 15.88 22.99
CA ASP A 536 8.48 15.85 24.17
C ASP A 536 7.12 15.21 23.86
#